data_AF-A0A946WWC9-F1
#
_entry.id   AF-A0A946WWC9-F1
#
_cell.length_a   1.000
_cell.length_b   1.000
_cell.length_c   1.000
_cell.angle_alpha   90.00
_cell.angle_beta   90.00
_cell.angle_gamma   90.00
#
_symmetry.space_group_name_H-M   'P 1'
#
loop_
_entity.id
_entity.type
_entity.pdbx_description
1 polymer ?
#
loop_
_entity_poly.entity_id
_entity_poly.type
_entity_poly.pdbx_seq_one_letter_code
_entity_poly.pdbx_strand_id
1 'polypeptide(L)'
;MLFNSIDFAIFLPVVFVLYWFVFKNSLKYQNLLIVAASYVFYGWWDWRFLGLIIFSTVLDFFIGKSLEKTKLEINRKLLLYTSITANLVVLGIFKYFDFFVSNFIDAFSLFGVEISAGSLNIILPVGISFYTFQTLSYSIDVYRRKLKHTDDFIAFSAFVCFFPQLVAGPIERATNLLPQFLKARKFNYEQAADGMRQILWGFFKKVVIADNCAVFVNAIFDNPDPLSGSTLFMGSVLFAFQIYCDFSGYSDIAIGTSRLFNINLKQNFATPYFSRNIGEFWRRWHISLSTWFRDYLYIPLGGSKGGTWNKIRNVFVIFIVSGLWHGASWNFIVWGGLNALYFLPLMLAKKNRNHLNTVAEGSLFPTYKEFLSIG
;
A
#
# COMPACT_ATOMS: atom_id res chain seq x y z
N MET A 1 -1.64 -0.18 16.84
CA MET A 1 -2.25 1.03 17.42
C MET A 1 -2.99 1.76 16.30
N LEU A 2 -4.16 2.35 16.54
CA LEU A 2 -4.89 3.10 15.51
C LEU A 2 -4.50 4.58 15.56
N PHE A 3 -4.41 5.24 14.40
CA PHE A 3 -4.02 6.65 14.33
C PHE A 3 -5.00 7.60 15.03
N ASN A 4 -6.29 7.26 15.04
CA ASN A 4 -7.35 8.04 15.67
C ASN A 4 -7.64 7.60 17.13
N SER A 5 -6.72 6.89 17.79
CA SER A 5 -6.87 6.51 19.21
C SER A 5 -6.12 7.47 20.15
N ILE A 6 -6.56 7.47 21.42
CA ILE A 6 -5.87 8.19 22.51
C ILE A 6 -4.43 7.68 22.68
N ASP A 7 -4.21 6.37 22.52
CA ASP A 7 -2.87 5.79 22.63
C ASP A 7 -1.92 6.44 21.62
N PHE A 8 -2.37 6.66 20.37
CA PHE A 8 -1.54 7.32 19.35
C PHE A 8 -1.31 8.80 19.66
N ALA A 9 -2.32 9.49 20.18
CA ALA A 9 -2.21 10.89 20.59
C ALA A 9 -1.18 11.09 21.70
N ILE A 10 -0.94 10.10 22.56
CA ILE A 10 0.13 10.10 23.58
C ILE A 10 1.45 9.60 23.00
N PHE A 11 1.42 8.51 22.25
CA PHE A 11 2.60 7.85 21.68
C PHE A 11 3.40 8.79 20.77
N LEU A 12 2.74 9.51 19.86
CA LEU A 12 3.43 10.33 18.87
C LEU A 12 4.25 11.48 19.50
N PRO A 13 3.70 12.31 20.41
CA PRO A 13 4.48 13.33 21.12
C PRO A 13 5.66 12.75 21.90
N VAL A 14 5.48 11.61 22.59
CA VAL A 14 6.57 10.96 23.34
C VAL A 14 7.70 10.56 22.39
N VAL A 15 7.39 9.88 21.28
CA VAL A 15 8.39 9.46 20.29
C VAL A 15 9.06 10.68 19.66
N PHE A 16 8.30 11.74 19.34
CA PHE A 16 8.83 12.98 18.80
C PHE A 16 9.82 13.66 19.76
N VAL A 17 9.48 13.77 21.05
CA VAL A 17 10.35 14.38 22.06
C VAL A 17 11.65 13.58 22.21
N LEU A 18 11.54 12.25 22.34
CA LEU A 18 12.72 11.40 22.42
C LEU A 18 13.61 11.54 21.18
N TYR A 19 13.00 11.58 20.00
CA TYR A 19 13.71 11.63 18.72
C TYR A 19 14.52 12.92 18.53
N TRP A 20 13.94 14.09 18.85
CA TRP A 20 14.55 15.40 18.59
C TRP A 20 15.28 16.02 19.77
N PHE A 21 15.01 15.60 21.00
CA PHE A 21 15.65 16.18 22.19
C PHE A 21 16.64 15.23 22.85
N VAL A 22 16.34 13.92 22.89
CA VAL A 22 17.23 12.92 23.53
C VAL A 22 18.23 12.34 22.55
N PHE A 23 17.79 11.86 21.38
CA PHE A 23 18.65 11.14 20.44
C PHE A 23 19.19 11.98 19.27
N LYS A 24 19.02 13.30 19.31
CA LYS A 24 19.35 14.22 18.20
C LYS A 24 20.78 14.14 17.66
N ASN A 25 21.74 13.76 18.50
CA ASN A 25 23.17 13.75 18.15
C ASN A 25 23.63 12.43 17.51
N SER A 26 22.77 11.42 17.41
CA SER A 26 23.16 10.10 16.89
C SER A 26 22.10 9.52 15.96
N LEU A 27 22.46 9.40 14.68
CA LEU A 27 21.63 8.78 13.66
C LEU A 27 21.26 7.33 14.04
N LYS A 28 22.21 6.59 14.62
CA LYS A 28 22.01 5.20 15.05
C LYS A 28 20.94 5.11 16.13
N TYR A 29 20.98 5.98 17.14
CA TYR A 29 19.98 5.97 18.21
C TYR A 29 18.62 6.49 17.77
N GLN A 30 18.58 7.46 16.84
CA GLN A 30 17.31 7.84 16.20
C GLN A 30 16.69 6.67 15.43
N ASN A 31 17.48 5.94 14.63
CA ASN A 31 16.97 4.76 13.91
C ASN A 31 16.54 3.66 14.88
N LEU A 32 17.30 3.42 15.96
CA LEU A 32 16.93 2.45 16.99
C LEU A 32 15.62 2.82 17.70
N LEU A 33 15.42 4.11 18.01
CA LEU A 33 14.16 4.61 18.55
C LEU A 33 13.01 4.36 17.56
N ILE A 34 13.19 4.66 16.27
CA ILE A 34 12.16 4.41 15.25
C ILE A 34 11.83 2.93 15.18
N VAL A 35 12.83 2.06 15.22
CA VAL A 35 12.64 0.60 15.26
C VAL A 35 11.80 0.23 16.48
N ALA A 36 12.24 0.60 17.69
CA ALA A 36 11.54 0.29 18.93
C ALA A 36 10.09 0.82 18.95
N ALA A 37 9.91 2.09 18.60
CA ALA A 37 8.60 2.73 18.48
C ALA A 37 7.70 1.99 17.49
N SER A 38 8.27 1.50 16.39
CA SER A 38 7.51 0.75 15.39
C SER A 38 7.08 -0.63 15.83
N TYR A 39 7.95 -1.36 16.52
CA TYR A 39 7.58 -2.64 17.14
C TYR A 39 6.49 -2.45 18.20
N VAL A 40 6.56 -1.38 19.00
CA VAL A 40 5.49 -1.04 19.97
C VAL A 40 4.19 -0.70 19.25
N PHE A 41 4.24 0.18 18.25
CA PHE A 41 3.06 0.62 17.50
C PHE A 41 2.33 -0.56 16.84
N TYR A 42 3.07 -1.45 16.18
CA TYR A 42 2.52 -2.64 15.53
C TYR A 42 2.06 -3.68 16.56
N GLY A 43 2.90 -3.98 17.56
CA GLY A 43 2.65 -4.98 18.59
C GLY A 43 1.48 -4.64 19.51
N TRP A 44 1.06 -3.36 19.52
CA TRP A 44 -0.15 -2.91 20.20
C TRP A 44 -1.43 -3.61 19.72
N TRP A 45 -1.44 -4.09 18.48
CA TRP A 45 -2.55 -4.90 17.97
C TRP A 45 -2.38 -6.36 18.38
N ASP A 46 -1.25 -6.98 18.01
CA ASP A 46 -0.88 -8.32 18.44
C ASP A 46 0.63 -8.55 18.27
N TRP A 47 1.31 -8.80 19.39
CA TRP A 47 2.77 -8.94 19.45
C TRP A 47 3.29 -10.20 18.74
N ARG A 48 2.45 -11.24 18.55
CA ARG A 48 2.86 -12.52 17.94
C ARG A 48 3.31 -12.32 16.49
N PHE A 49 2.70 -11.36 15.79
CA PHE A 49 3.02 -11.10 14.39
C PHE A 49 4.26 -10.22 14.18
N LEU A 50 4.90 -9.72 15.24
CA LEU A 50 6.21 -9.06 15.13
C LEU A 50 7.26 -10.02 14.57
N GLY A 51 7.12 -11.32 14.83
CA GLY A 51 7.99 -12.36 14.27
C GLY A 51 7.99 -12.37 12.74
N LEU A 52 6.88 -12.05 12.08
CA LEU A 52 6.79 -12.00 10.61
C LEU A 52 7.58 -10.83 10.04
N ILE A 53 7.52 -9.67 10.70
CA ILE A 53 8.30 -8.49 10.31
C ILE A 53 9.79 -8.76 10.52
N ILE A 54 10.17 -9.33 11.67
CA ILE A 54 11.56 -9.69 11.97
C ILE A 54 12.08 -10.69 10.93
N PHE A 55 11.30 -11.73 10.63
CA PHE A 55 11.65 -12.73 9.64
C PHE A 55 11.92 -12.09 8.26
N SER A 56 10.98 -11.30 7.74
CA SER A 56 11.13 -10.61 6.45
C SER A 56 12.34 -9.65 6.47
N THR A 57 12.53 -8.91 7.56
CA THR A 57 13.66 -7.98 7.75
C THR A 57 15.00 -8.72 7.71
N VAL A 58 15.15 -9.79 8.50
CA VAL A 58 16.40 -10.56 8.58
C VAL A 58 16.69 -11.22 7.23
N LEU A 59 15.70 -11.88 6.65
CA LEU A 59 15.83 -12.58 5.38
C LEU A 59 16.29 -11.63 4.27
N ASP A 60 15.58 -10.54 4.05
CA ASP A 60 15.85 -9.65 2.94
C ASP A 60 17.12 -8.82 3.14
N PHE A 61 17.50 -8.49 4.38
CA PHE A 61 18.79 -7.89 4.69
C PHE A 61 19.95 -8.78 4.22
N PHE A 62 19.94 -10.06 4.63
CA PHE A 62 21.01 -11.00 4.27
C PHE A 62 20.99 -11.39 2.79
N ILE A 63 19.82 -11.50 2.18
CA ILE A 63 19.71 -11.71 0.73
C ILE A 63 20.29 -10.51 -0.03
N GLY A 64 19.95 -9.27 0.35
CA GLY A 64 20.50 -8.07 -0.27
C GLY A 64 22.03 -8.03 -0.20
N LYS A 65 22.60 -8.33 0.97
CA LYS A 65 24.06 -8.43 1.17
C LYS A 65 24.70 -9.55 0.34
N SER A 66 24.03 -10.69 0.24
CA SER A 66 24.53 -11.85 -0.53
C SER A 66 24.47 -11.59 -2.04
N LEU A 67 23.43 -10.90 -2.50
CA LEU A 67 23.29 -10.48 -3.90
C LEU A 67 24.48 -9.63 -4.33
N GLU A 68 24.95 -8.67 -3.53
CA GLU A 68 26.11 -7.84 -3.93
C GLU A 68 27.40 -8.67 -4.09
N LYS A 69 27.64 -9.65 -3.20
CA LYS A 69 28.84 -10.50 -3.24
C LYS A 69 28.81 -11.55 -4.36
N THR A 70 27.61 -11.93 -4.82
CA THR A 70 27.44 -13.02 -5.77
C THR A 70 27.60 -12.53 -7.21
N LYS A 71 28.62 -13.05 -7.90
CA LYS A 71 28.92 -12.72 -9.30
C LYS A 71 28.15 -13.56 -10.31
N LEU A 72 27.98 -14.86 -10.05
CA LEU A 72 27.28 -15.78 -10.95
C LEU A 72 25.79 -15.47 -11.01
N GLU A 73 25.28 -15.23 -12.21
CA GLU A 73 23.90 -14.79 -12.43
C GLU A 73 22.86 -15.82 -11.97
N ILE A 74 23.16 -17.12 -12.11
CA ILE A 74 22.25 -18.18 -11.66
C ILE A 74 22.06 -18.16 -10.13
N ASN A 75 23.13 -17.95 -9.38
CA ASN A 75 23.08 -17.85 -7.92
C ASN A 75 22.37 -16.57 -7.47
N ARG A 76 22.55 -15.46 -8.20
CA ARG A 76 21.81 -14.21 -7.95
C ARG A 76 20.30 -14.41 -8.15
N LYS A 77 19.90 -15.12 -9.21
CA LYS A 77 18.50 -15.47 -9.45
C LYS A 77 17.93 -16.35 -8.36
N LEU A 78 18.70 -17.35 -7.90
CA LEU A 78 18.28 -18.20 -6.78
C LEU A 78 18.02 -17.37 -5.52
N LEU A 79 18.94 -16.48 -5.14
CA LEU A 79 18.77 -15.57 -4.01
C LEU A 79 17.53 -14.68 -4.13
N LEU A 80 17.29 -14.11 -5.32
CA LEU A 80 16.09 -13.33 -5.59
C LEU A 80 14.83 -14.18 -5.42
N TYR A 81 14.79 -15.38 -6.02
CA TYR A 81 13.64 -16.27 -5.90
C TYR A 81 13.42 -16.74 -4.46
N THR A 82 14.47 -16.94 -3.67
CA THR A 82 14.33 -17.21 -2.23
C THR A 82 13.60 -16.06 -1.52
N SER A 83 14.00 -14.81 -1.76
CA SER A 83 13.33 -13.62 -1.19
C SER A 83 11.86 -13.54 -1.63
N ILE A 84 11.62 -13.65 -2.94
CA ILE A 84 10.28 -13.57 -3.51
C ILE A 84 9.38 -14.67 -2.93
N THR A 85 9.82 -15.92 -3.01
CA THR A 85 9.04 -17.07 -2.57
C THR A 85 8.77 -17.02 -1.07
N ALA A 86 9.76 -16.74 -0.23
CA ALA A 86 9.55 -16.71 1.21
C ALA A 86 8.54 -15.62 1.64
N ASN A 87 8.66 -14.41 1.09
CA ASN A 87 7.72 -13.32 1.38
C ASN A 87 6.30 -13.62 0.84
N LEU A 88 6.19 -14.18 -0.38
CA LEU A 88 4.89 -14.54 -0.95
C LEU A 88 4.27 -15.76 -0.29
N VAL A 89 5.05 -16.70 0.24
CA VAL A 89 4.54 -17.83 1.04
C VAL A 89 3.96 -17.34 2.36
N VAL A 90 4.66 -16.44 3.07
CA VAL A 90 4.13 -15.82 4.28
C VAL A 90 2.83 -15.08 3.97
N LEU A 91 2.80 -14.25 2.92
CA LEU A 91 1.56 -13.59 2.50
C LEU A 91 0.47 -14.60 2.09
N GLY A 92 0.85 -15.67 1.38
CA GLY A 92 0.02 -16.80 0.97
C GLY A 92 -0.72 -17.44 2.13
N ILE A 93 0.03 -17.88 3.13
CA ILE A 93 -0.47 -18.56 4.32
C ILE A 93 -1.42 -17.66 5.11
N PHE A 94 -1.01 -16.43 5.41
CA PHE A 94 -1.77 -15.55 6.31
C PHE A 94 -2.95 -14.85 5.66
N LYS A 95 -2.96 -14.71 4.32
CA LYS A 95 -4.00 -13.95 3.62
C LYS A 95 -4.91 -14.78 2.73
N TYR A 96 -4.39 -15.83 2.11
CA TYR A 96 -5.10 -16.55 1.05
C TYR A 96 -5.38 -18.01 1.37
N PHE A 97 -4.78 -18.58 2.42
CA PHE A 97 -4.92 -20.00 2.74
C PHE A 97 -6.38 -20.43 2.89
N ASP A 98 -7.13 -19.75 3.76
CA ASP A 98 -8.53 -20.11 4.01
C ASP A 98 -9.41 -19.94 2.76
N PHE A 99 -9.14 -18.91 1.93
CA PHE A 99 -9.82 -18.75 0.64
C PHE A 99 -9.51 -19.89 -0.34
N PHE A 100 -8.25 -20.33 -0.44
CA PHE A 100 -7.91 -21.46 -1.31
C PHE A 100 -8.47 -22.78 -0.80
N VAL A 101 -8.44 -23.01 0.52
CA VAL A 101 -9.02 -24.20 1.13
C VAL A 101 -10.53 -24.25 0.90
N SER A 102 -11.26 -23.14 1.12
CA SER A 102 -12.70 -23.11 0.88
C SER A 102 -13.05 -23.42 -0.58
N ASN A 103 -12.37 -22.78 -1.54
CA ASN A 103 -12.59 -23.04 -2.97
C ASN A 103 -12.21 -24.47 -3.37
N PHE A 104 -11.21 -25.07 -2.73
CA PHE A 104 -10.83 -26.46 -2.98
C PHE A 104 -11.92 -27.42 -2.48
N ILE A 105 -12.44 -27.20 -1.27
CA ILE A 105 -13.57 -27.98 -0.72
C ILE A 105 -14.79 -27.83 -1.63
N ASP A 106 -15.16 -26.61 -2.00
CA ASP A 106 -16.31 -26.33 -2.88
C ASP A 106 -16.14 -26.96 -4.27
N ALA A 107 -14.93 -26.95 -4.83
CA ALA A 107 -14.68 -27.57 -6.13
C ALA A 107 -14.88 -29.09 -6.11
N PHE A 108 -14.47 -29.77 -5.02
CA PHE A 108 -14.60 -31.22 -4.90
C PHE A 108 -15.99 -31.68 -4.44
N SER A 109 -16.70 -30.86 -3.67
CA SER A 109 -18.09 -31.12 -3.33
C SER A 109 -18.99 -31.11 -4.57
N LEU A 110 -18.68 -30.28 -5.58
CA LEU A 110 -19.33 -30.33 -6.90
C LEU A 110 -19.14 -31.67 -7.63
N PHE A 111 -18.07 -32.42 -7.33
CA PHE A 111 -17.83 -33.77 -7.85
C PHE A 111 -18.30 -34.87 -6.88
N GLY A 112 -19.06 -34.52 -5.84
CA GLY A 112 -19.60 -35.46 -4.85
C GLY A 112 -18.57 -35.96 -3.83
N VAL A 113 -17.42 -35.31 -3.71
CA VAL A 113 -16.36 -35.66 -2.75
C VAL A 113 -16.40 -34.68 -1.60
N GLU A 114 -16.79 -35.14 -0.41
CA GLU A 114 -16.72 -34.33 0.81
C GLU A 114 -15.30 -34.35 1.39
N ILE A 115 -14.58 -33.25 1.22
CA ILE A 115 -13.24 -33.06 1.78
C ILE A 115 -13.35 -32.23 3.05
N SER A 116 -13.00 -32.80 4.20
CA SER A 116 -12.81 -32.06 5.44
C SER A 116 -11.35 -31.60 5.56
N ALA A 117 -11.02 -30.44 4.99
CA ALA A 117 -9.73 -29.80 5.21
C ALA A 117 -9.84 -28.79 6.36
N GLY A 118 -8.86 -28.77 7.27
CA GLY A 118 -8.84 -27.81 8.38
C GLY A 118 -8.59 -26.38 7.86
N SER A 119 -9.47 -25.45 8.20
CA SER A 119 -9.19 -24.01 8.08
C SER A 119 -8.22 -23.59 9.18
N LEU A 120 -7.26 -22.72 8.85
CA LEU A 120 -6.36 -22.19 9.88
C LEU A 120 -7.02 -21.05 10.68
N ASN A 121 -8.13 -20.46 10.18
CA ASN A 121 -8.88 -19.36 10.82
C ASN A 121 -7.93 -18.25 11.33
N ILE A 122 -6.91 -17.94 10.53
CA ILE A 122 -5.85 -17.04 10.97
C ILE A 122 -6.34 -15.61 10.85
N ILE A 123 -6.26 -14.87 11.96
CA ILE A 123 -6.48 -13.43 11.95
C ILE A 123 -5.41 -12.79 11.06
N LEU A 124 -5.85 -12.13 9.98
CA LEU A 124 -4.96 -11.48 9.03
C LEU A 124 -4.06 -10.44 9.73
N PRO A 125 -2.73 -10.58 9.66
CA PRO A 125 -1.84 -9.61 10.28
C PRO A 125 -1.96 -8.25 9.61
N VAL A 126 -2.27 -7.21 10.39
CA VAL A 126 -2.36 -5.84 9.89
C VAL A 126 -1.05 -5.46 9.20
N GLY A 127 -1.08 -4.82 8.04
CA GLY A 127 0.14 -4.34 7.37
C GLY A 127 0.99 -5.40 6.65
N ILE A 128 0.67 -6.71 6.73
CA ILE A 128 1.43 -7.78 6.06
C ILE A 128 1.67 -7.53 4.57
N SER A 129 0.64 -7.05 3.89
CA SER A 129 0.72 -6.76 2.46
C SER A 129 1.67 -5.60 2.14
N PHE A 130 1.77 -4.61 3.02
CA PHE A 130 2.58 -3.41 2.81
C PHE A 130 4.06 -3.70 3.00
N TYR A 131 4.45 -4.26 4.15
CA TYR A 131 5.87 -4.56 4.38
C TYR A 131 6.39 -5.65 3.44
N THR A 132 5.56 -6.63 3.03
CA THR A 132 5.93 -7.61 2.00
C THR A 132 6.25 -6.91 0.67
N PHE A 133 5.42 -5.98 0.20
CA PHE A 133 5.70 -5.27 -1.06
C PHE A 133 6.94 -4.38 -0.96
N GLN A 134 7.15 -3.80 0.21
CA GLN A 134 8.32 -2.98 0.50
C GLN A 134 9.62 -3.79 0.50
N THR A 135 9.66 -4.94 1.17
CA THR A 135 10.86 -5.79 1.21
C THR A 135 11.14 -6.48 -0.14
N LEU A 136 10.09 -6.89 -0.87
CA LEU A 136 10.22 -7.34 -2.27
C LEU A 136 10.81 -6.25 -3.17
N SER A 137 10.39 -4.99 -2.99
CA SER A 137 10.96 -3.88 -3.78
C SER A 137 12.48 -3.76 -3.56
N TYR A 138 12.95 -3.97 -2.33
CA TYR A 138 14.37 -3.95 -1.99
C TYR A 138 15.14 -5.07 -2.69
N SER A 139 14.73 -6.33 -2.51
CA SER A 139 15.46 -7.47 -3.07
C SER A 139 15.47 -7.43 -4.61
N ILE A 140 14.36 -7.05 -5.24
CA ILE A 140 14.27 -6.88 -6.69
C ILE A 140 15.18 -5.75 -7.18
N ASP A 141 15.19 -4.58 -6.52
CA ASP A 141 16.00 -3.44 -6.96
C ASP A 141 17.50 -3.64 -6.71
N VAL A 142 17.89 -4.35 -5.64
CA VAL A 142 19.28 -4.78 -5.42
C VAL A 142 19.70 -5.80 -6.48
N TYR A 143 18.85 -6.78 -6.80
CA TYR A 143 19.11 -7.73 -7.87
C TYR A 143 19.29 -7.03 -9.23
N ARG A 144 18.42 -6.06 -9.54
CA ARG A 144 18.46 -5.22 -10.76
C ARG A 144 19.56 -4.15 -10.74
N ARG A 145 20.37 -4.07 -9.67
CA ARG A 145 21.43 -3.06 -9.47
C ARG A 145 20.94 -1.61 -9.55
N LYS A 146 19.67 -1.37 -9.20
CA LYS A 146 19.09 -0.02 -9.06
C LYS A 146 19.33 0.59 -7.68
N LEU A 147 19.63 -0.26 -6.72
CA LEU A 147 19.91 0.10 -5.33
C LEU A 147 21.12 -0.73 -4.85
N LYS A 148 22.04 -0.10 -4.12
CA LYS A 148 23.11 -0.82 -3.41
C LYS A 148 22.56 -1.40 -2.11
N HIS A 149 23.04 -2.57 -1.66
CA HIS A 149 22.62 -3.07 -0.34
C HIS A 149 23.08 -2.12 0.76
N THR A 150 22.40 -2.15 1.91
CA THR A 150 22.83 -1.44 3.12
C THR A 150 23.53 -2.41 4.07
N ASP A 151 24.68 -2.01 4.63
CA ASP A 151 25.33 -2.77 5.71
C ASP A 151 24.82 -2.37 7.10
N ASP A 152 24.03 -1.29 7.21
CA ASP A 152 23.39 -0.86 8.46
C ASP A 152 22.05 -1.60 8.65
N PHE A 153 22.09 -2.63 9.50
CA PHE A 153 20.92 -3.42 9.86
C PHE A 153 19.85 -2.62 10.59
N ILE A 154 20.22 -1.60 11.39
CA ILE A 154 19.26 -0.79 12.15
C ILE A 154 18.52 0.14 11.18
N ALA A 155 19.24 0.77 10.24
CA ALA A 155 18.61 1.58 9.19
C ALA A 155 17.70 0.73 8.29
N PHE A 156 18.12 -0.49 7.94
CA PHE A 156 17.27 -1.42 7.19
C PHE A 156 16.01 -1.81 7.95
N SER A 157 16.15 -2.15 9.24
CA SER A 157 15.01 -2.47 10.11
C SER A 157 14.06 -1.28 10.22
N ALA A 158 14.59 -0.07 10.43
CA ALA A 158 13.80 1.16 10.49
C ALA A 158 13.03 1.41 9.19
N PHE A 159 13.64 1.13 8.04
CA PHE A 159 12.96 1.16 6.76
C PHE A 159 11.78 0.18 6.75
N VAL A 160 11.99 -1.11 7.02
CA VAL A 160 10.94 -2.14 6.92
C VAL A 160 9.78 -1.87 7.88
N CYS A 161 10.07 -1.53 9.15
CA CYS A 161 9.03 -1.42 10.16
C CYS A 161 8.47 -0.01 10.37
N PHE A 162 8.90 1.01 9.63
CA PHE A 162 8.56 2.42 9.89
C PHE A 162 7.06 2.65 10.20
N PHE A 163 6.73 2.91 11.47
CA PHE A 163 5.36 2.92 11.96
C PHE A 163 4.39 3.87 11.24
N PRO A 164 4.79 5.07 10.76
CA PRO A 164 3.86 5.95 10.09
C PRO A 164 3.27 5.30 8.83
N GLN A 165 4.01 4.43 8.14
CA GLN A 165 3.53 3.78 6.92
C GLN A 165 2.97 2.38 7.09
N LEU A 166 3.39 1.65 8.14
CA LEU A 166 3.30 0.18 8.20
C LEU A 166 1.87 -0.40 8.08
N VAL A 167 0.86 0.35 8.53
CA VAL A 167 -0.53 -0.13 8.58
C VAL A 167 -1.36 0.35 7.38
N ALA A 168 -1.23 1.61 6.99
CA ALA A 168 -2.09 2.23 5.98
C ALA A 168 -1.44 3.41 5.23
N GLY A 169 -0.11 3.53 5.28
CA GLY A 169 0.61 4.54 4.54
C GLY A 169 0.91 4.14 3.09
N PRO A 170 1.59 5.02 2.34
CA PRO A 170 2.05 4.70 1.00
C PRO A 170 2.96 3.46 0.98
N ILE A 171 2.81 2.61 -0.04
CA ILE A 171 3.73 1.49 -0.29
C ILE A 171 5.06 2.05 -0.80
N GLU A 172 5.98 2.27 0.12
CA GLU A 172 7.28 2.82 -0.20
C GLU A 172 8.20 1.83 -0.88
N ARG A 173 9.10 2.40 -1.69
CA ARG A 173 10.18 1.66 -2.33
C ARG A 173 11.47 1.89 -1.59
N ALA A 174 12.31 0.86 -1.54
CA ALA A 174 13.62 0.96 -0.92
C ALA A 174 14.47 2.07 -1.56
N THR A 175 14.38 2.29 -2.88
CA THR A 175 15.09 3.35 -3.58
C THR A 175 14.74 4.77 -3.11
N ASN A 176 13.54 4.98 -2.57
CA ASN A 176 13.08 6.29 -2.08
C ASN A 176 13.26 6.42 -0.55
N LEU A 177 12.86 5.41 0.21
CA LEU A 177 12.76 5.52 1.67
C LEU A 177 14.07 5.13 2.38
N LEU A 178 14.72 4.02 2.02
CA LEU A 178 15.90 3.51 2.73
C LEU A 178 17.05 4.54 2.81
N PRO A 179 17.40 5.29 1.75
CA PRO A 179 18.45 6.31 1.83
C PRO A 179 18.20 7.41 2.86
N GLN A 180 16.93 7.66 3.23
CA GLN A 180 16.56 8.67 4.23
C GLN A 180 16.92 8.22 5.66
N PHE A 181 17.04 6.91 5.89
CA PHE A 181 17.50 6.36 7.18
C PHE A 181 19.03 6.35 7.33
N LEU A 182 19.75 6.52 6.22
CA LEU A 182 21.22 6.52 6.18
C LEU A 182 21.82 7.93 6.26
N LYS A 183 20.98 8.98 6.21
CA LYS A 183 21.41 10.38 6.26
C LYS A 183 21.05 11.01 7.59
N ALA A 184 21.96 11.82 8.14
CA ALA A 184 21.70 12.61 9.34
C ALA A 184 20.49 13.53 9.12
N ARG A 185 19.54 13.51 10.06
CA ARG A 185 18.30 14.30 9.99
C ARG A 185 18.40 15.50 10.92
N LYS A 186 17.97 16.65 10.39
CA LYS A 186 17.88 17.91 11.15
C LYS A 186 16.42 18.28 11.31
N PHE A 187 16.06 18.84 12.46
CA PHE A 187 14.71 19.33 12.67
C PHE A 187 14.43 20.49 11.72
N ASN A 188 13.28 20.46 11.05
CA ASN A 188 12.80 21.54 10.20
C ASN A 188 11.39 21.90 10.65
N TYR A 189 11.23 23.10 11.21
CA TYR A 189 9.96 23.56 11.75
C TYR A 189 8.88 23.70 10.67
N GLU A 190 9.21 24.20 9.48
CA GLU A 190 8.25 24.39 8.39
C GLU A 190 7.69 23.04 7.93
N GLN A 191 8.56 22.03 7.76
CA GLN A 191 8.13 20.67 7.41
C GLN A 191 7.30 20.02 8.51
N ALA A 192 7.68 20.22 9.79
CA ALA A 192 6.91 19.70 10.91
C ALA A 192 5.53 20.34 11.00
N ALA A 193 5.43 21.66 10.83
CA ALA A 193 4.17 22.40 10.82
C ALA A 193 3.27 21.98 9.64
N ASP A 194 3.84 21.81 8.44
CA ASP A 194 3.12 21.27 7.29
C ASP A 194 2.64 19.82 7.52
N GLY A 195 3.48 19.00 8.17
CA GLY A 195 3.11 17.66 8.63
C GLY A 195 1.92 17.68 9.58
N MET A 196 1.91 18.56 10.58
CA MET A 196 0.78 18.72 11.51
C MET A 196 -0.51 19.16 10.82
N ARG A 197 -0.44 20.09 9.85
CA ARG A 197 -1.60 20.48 9.05
C ARG A 197 -2.15 19.31 8.24
N GLN A 198 -1.27 18.50 7.65
CA GLN A 198 -1.67 17.31 6.90
C GLN A 198 -2.28 16.23 7.81
N ILE A 199 -1.74 16.03 9.01
CA ILE A 199 -2.35 15.14 10.02
C ILE A 199 -3.76 15.61 10.36
N LEU A 200 -3.94 16.91 10.63
CA LEU A 200 -5.25 17.49 10.95
C LEU A 200 -6.25 17.28 9.81
N TRP A 201 -5.83 17.51 8.57
CA TRP A 201 -6.66 17.24 7.39
C TRP A 201 -7.00 15.76 7.23
N GLY A 202 -6.04 14.87 7.51
CA GLY A 202 -6.26 13.44 7.52
C GLY A 202 -7.29 13.00 8.56
N PHE A 203 -7.22 13.55 9.78
CA PHE A 203 -8.24 13.33 10.82
C PHE A 203 -9.61 13.84 10.42
N PHE A 204 -9.71 15.02 9.80
CA PHE A 204 -10.98 15.52 9.31
C PHE A 204 -11.62 14.55 8.31
N LYS A 205 -10.88 14.11 7.29
CA LYS A 205 -11.39 13.13 6.32
C LYS A 205 -11.80 11.82 6.98
N LYS A 206 -10.97 11.30 7.89
CA LYS A 206 -11.24 10.02 8.56
C LYS A 206 -12.43 10.10 9.52
N VAL A 207 -12.33 10.96 10.54
CA VAL A 207 -13.24 10.98 11.67
C VAL A 207 -14.54 11.73 11.34
N VAL A 208 -14.46 12.82 10.58
CA VAL A 208 -15.65 13.64 10.28
C VAL A 208 -16.40 13.12 9.06
N ILE A 209 -15.70 12.74 7.99
CA ILE A 209 -16.36 12.28 6.76
C ILE A 209 -16.55 10.77 6.77
N ALA A 210 -15.46 10.00 6.76
CA ALA A 210 -15.52 8.57 6.49
C ALA A 210 -16.27 7.78 7.58
N ASP A 211 -15.98 8.05 8.86
CA ASP A 211 -16.63 7.35 9.97
C ASP A 211 -18.14 7.65 10.04
N ASN A 212 -18.57 8.87 9.68
CA ASN A 212 -20.00 9.20 9.58
C ASN A 212 -20.68 8.55 8.36
N CYS A 213 -20.01 8.51 7.20
CA CYS A 213 -20.53 7.77 6.05
C CYS A 213 -20.65 6.27 6.35
N ALA A 214 -19.67 5.71 7.09
CA ALA A 214 -19.64 4.29 7.44
C ALA A 214 -20.88 3.84 8.22
N VAL A 215 -21.44 4.68 9.10
CA VAL A 215 -22.67 4.36 9.84
C VAL A 215 -23.82 4.02 8.89
N PHE A 216 -24.03 4.85 7.87
CA PHE A 216 -25.10 4.65 6.88
C PHE A 216 -24.78 3.51 5.91
N VAL A 217 -23.54 3.43 5.45
CA VAL A 217 -23.10 2.39 4.51
C VAL A 217 -23.24 1.01 5.14
N ASN A 218 -22.77 0.82 6.37
CA ASN A 218 -22.92 -0.45 7.08
C ASN A 218 -24.39 -0.79 7.28
N ALA A 219 -25.21 0.17 7.74
CA ALA A 219 -26.64 -0.06 7.91
C ALA A 219 -27.35 -0.49 6.60
N ILE A 220 -26.94 0.06 5.45
CA ILE A 220 -27.52 -0.28 4.13
C ILE A 220 -27.04 -1.64 3.64
N PHE A 221 -25.73 -1.92 3.70
CA PHE A 221 -25.15 -3.13 3.09
C PHE A 221 -25.10 -4.35 4.01
N ASP A 222 -25.29 -4.18 5.32
CA ASP A 222 -25.46 -5.30 6.25
C ASP A 222 -26.85 -5.94 6.11
N ASN A 223 -27.87 -5.19 5.66
CA ASN A 223 -29.23 -5.68 5.42
C ASN A 223 -29.87 -5.07 4.16
N PRO A 224 -29.41 -5.45 2.95
CA PRO A 224 -29.83 -4.79 1.71
C PRO A 224 -31.19 -5.25 1.19
N ASP A 225 -31.63 -6.48 1.48
CA ASP A 225 -32.81 -7.13 0.90
C ASP A 225 -34.13 -6.34 1.02
N PRO A 226 -34.47 -5.70 2.15
CA PRO A 226 -35.71 -4.94 2.26
C PRO A 226 -35.62 -3.52 1.67
N LEU A 227 -34.44 -3.08 1.20
CA LEU A 227 -34.20 -1.69 0.82
C LEU A 227 -34.51 -1.42 -0.64
N SER A 228 -34.99 -0.21 -0.92
CA SER A 228 -35.27 0.24 -2.28
C SER A 228 -33.99 0.46 -3.09
N GLY A 229 -34.08 0.34 -4.42
CA GLY A 229 -32.93 0.58 -5.31
C GLY A 229 -32.31 1.98 -5.18
N SER A 230 -33.10 3.01 -4.87
CA SER A 230 -32.58 4.36 -4.62
C SER A 230 -31.78 4.44 -3.33
N THR A 231 -32.17 3.69 -2.30
CA THR A 231 -31.40 3.55 -1.05
C THR A 231 -30.06 2.88 -1.31
N LEU A 232 -30.05 1.78 -2.08
CA LEU A 232 -28.81 1.07 -2.45
C LEU A 232 -27.88 1.94 -3.31
N PHE A 233 -28.43 2.73 -4.23
CA PHE A 233 -27.67 3.70 -5.01
C PHE A 233 -27.04 4.78 -4.12
N MET A 234 -27.82 5.36 -3.19
CA MET A 234 -27.29 6.33 -2.21
C MET A 234 -26.20 5.71 -1.35
N GLY A 235 -26.38 4.47 -0.88
CA GLY A 235 -25.36 3.72 -0.15
C GLY A 235 -24.08 3.56 -0.97
N SER A 236 -24.19 3.30 -2.27
CA SER A 236 -23.03 3.19 -3.18
C SER A 236 -22.28 4.53 -3.32
N VAL A 237 -22.99 5.65 -3.41
CA VAL A 237 -22.39 7.00 -3.44
C VAL A 237 -21.70 7.31 -2.12
N LEU A 238 -22.34 7.05 -0.98
CA LEU A 238 -21.75 7.25 0.34
C LEU A 238 -20.51 6.36 0.55
N PHE A 239 -20.54 5.13 0.06
CA PHE A 239 -19.39 4.22 0.12
C PHE A 239 -18.19 4.77 -0.67
N ALA A 240 -18.42 5.43 -1.82
CA ALA A 240 -17.35 6.08 -2.56
C ALA A 240 -16.66 7.20 -1.74
N PHE A 241 -17.44 8.02 -1.03
CA PHE A 241 -16.88 9.02 -0.12
C PHE A 241 -16.18 8.36 1.07
N GLN A 242 -16.79 7.36 1.70
CA GLN A 242 -16.21 6.62 2.82
C GLN A 242 -14.85 6.04 2.46
N ILE A 243 -14.77 5.20 1.42
CA ILE A 243 -13.53 4.49 1.07
C ILE A 243 -12.40 5.46 0.70
N TYR A 244 -12.72 6.56 0.02
CA TYR A 244 -11.74 7.58 -0.31
C TYR A 244 -11.26 8.36 0.92
N CYS A 245 -12.19 8.89 1.72
CA CYS A 245 -11.86 9.71 2.88
C CYS A 245 -11.19 8.89 3.98
N ASP A 246 -11.55 7.62 4.13
CA ASP A 246 -10.91 6.68 5.06
C ASP A 246 -9.46 6.47 4.64
N PHE A 247 -9.24 6.00 3.42
CA PHE A 247 -7.90 5.61 2.99
C PHE A 247 -6.97 6.80 2.72
N SER A 248 -7.51 7.86 2.10
CA SER A 248 -6.78 9.11 1.92
C SER A 248 -6.55 9.84 3.25
N GLY A 249 -7.47 9.71 4.23
CA GLY A 249 -7.30 10.23 5.58
C GLY A 249 -6.12 9.57 6.28
N TYR A 250 -6.08 8.23 6.30
CA TYR A 250 -4.94 7.48 6.85
C TYR A 250 -3.62 7.77 6.15
N SER A 251 -3.63 7.87 4.82
CA SER A 251 -2.43 8.23 4.05
C SER A 251 -1.90 9.61 4.43
N ASP A 252 -2.78 10.59 4.66
CA ASP A 252 -2.38 11.94 5.06
C ASP A 252 -1.84 11.99 6.50
N ILE A 253 -2.43 11.25 7.43
CA ILE A 253 -1.89 11.11 8.79
C ILE A 253 -0.50 10.47 8.75
N ALA A 254 -0.33 9.41 7.95
CA ALA A 254 0.94 8.71 7.75
C ALA A 254 2.03 9.64 7.20
N ILE A 255 1.74 10.34 6.10
CA ILE A 255 2.68 11.28 5.45
C ILE A 255 3.02 12.44 6.38
N GLY A 256 2.01 13.04 7.03
CA GLY A 256 2.21 14.15 7.95
C GLY A 256 3.02 13.74 9.17
N THR A 257 2.76 12.55 9.74
CA THR A 257 3.56 11.98 10.84
C THR A 257 5.01 11.76 10.44
N SER A 258 5.24 11.25 9.23
CA SER A 258 6.59 11.04 8.71
C SER A 258 7.40 12.35 8.59
N ARG A 259 6.74 13.44 8.17
CA ARG A 259 7.37 14.77 8.07
C ARG A 259 7.85 15.30 9.43
N LEU A 260 7.21 14.93 10.53
CA LEU A 260 7.69 15.26 11.88
C LEU A 260 9.08 14.69 12.18
N PHE A 261 9.46 13.59 11.53
CA PHE A 261 10.78 12.95 11.65
C PHE A 261 11.73 13.32 10.49
N ASN A 262 11.37 14.32 9.68
CA ASN A 262 12.10 14.72 8.47
C ASN A 262 12.32 13.53 7.51
N ILE A 263 11.28 12.70 7.35
CA ILE A 263 11.23 11.60 6.39
C ILE A 263 10.07 11.88 5.43
N ASN A 264 10.33 11.81 4.14
CA ASN A 264 9.37 12.13 3.08
C ASN A 264 8.82 10.86 2.45
N LEU A 265 7.55 10.57 2.74
CA LEU A 265 6.77 9.53 2.06
C LEU A 265 6.13 10.10 0.79
N LYS A 266 5.82 9.22 -0.17
CA LYS A 266 5.13 9.54 -1.42
C LYS A 266 3.68 9.89 -1.16
N GLN A 267 3.14 10.77 -1.98
CA GLN A 267 1.69 11.02 -2.02
C GLN A 267 0.97 9.78 -2.55
N ASN A 268 -0.13 9.41 -1.90
CA ASN A 268 -0.92 8.24 -2.29
C ASN A 268 -2.21 8.57 -3.04
N PHE A 269 -2.77 9.77 -2.81
CA PHE A 269 -4.01 10.23 -3.44
C PHE A 269 -3.87 11.67 -3.93
N ALA A 270 -4.32 11.92 -5.16
CA ALA A 270 -4.27 13.24 -5.80
C ALA A 270 -5.62 13.57 -6.45
N THR A 271 -6.63 13.90 -5.64
CA THR A 271 -8.00 14.26 -6.07
C THR A 271 -8.56 13.34 -7.19
N PRO A 272 -8.66 12.02 -6.94
CA PRO A 272 -8.95 11.03 -7.98
C PRO A 272 -10.34 11.17 -8.62
N TYR A 273 -11.36 11.60 -7.87
CA TYR A 273 -12.71 11.81 -8.42
C TYR A 273 -12.84 13.00 -9.37
N PHE A 274 -11.81 13.85 -9.46
CA PHE A 274 -11.72 14.92 -10.46
C PHE A 274 -10.96 14.47 -11.71
N SER A 275 -10.97 13.18 -12.01
CA SER A 275 -10.32 12.62 -13.19
C SER A 275 -11.24 12.69 -14.40
N ARG A 276 -10.64 12.82 -15.60
CA ARG A 276 -11.38 12.93 -16.87
C ARG A 276 -11.50 11.60 -17.63
N ASN A 277 -10.81 10.57 -17.14
CA ASN A 277 -10.94 9.20 -17.59
C ASN A 277 -10.35 8.23 -16.56
N ILE A 278 -10.67 6.94 -16.74
CA ILE A 278 -10.20 5.85 -15.88
C ILE A 278 -8.66 5.75 -15.78
N GLY A 279 -7.93 6.12 -16.84
CA GLY A 279 -6.47 6.11 -16.81
C GLY A 279 -5.88 7.22 -15.94
N GLU A 280 -6.50 8.39 -15.92
CA GLU A 280 -6.16 9.49 -15.01
C GLU A 280 -6.54 9.14 -13.57
N PHE A 281 -7.70 8.50 -13.36
CA PHE A 281 -8.13 8.01 -12.05
C PHE A 281 -7.07 7.11 -11.40
N TRP A 282 -6.60 6.08 -12.11
CA TRP A 282 -5.57 5.17 -11.59
C TRP A 282 -4.17 5.79 -11.45
N ARG A 283 -3.92 6.98 -12.02
CA ARG A 283 -2.71 7.77 -11.74
C ARG A 283 -2.84 8.64 -10.49
N ARG A 284 -4.04 8.77 -9.94
CA ARG A 284 -4.39 9.65 -8.81
C ARG A 284 -4.95 8.89 -7.60
N TRP A 285 -5.38 7.65 -7.80
CA TRP A 285 -5.87 6.73 -6.77
C TRP A 285 -4.78 5.74 -6.39
N HIS A 286 -4.51 5.57 -5.08
CA HIS A 286 -3.57 4.60 -4.54
C HIS A 286 -2.23 4.52 -5.31
N ILE A 287 -1.64 5.70 -5.54
CA ILE A 287 -0.52 5.92 -6.47
C ILE A 287 0.66 5.02 -6.15
N SER A 288 0.97 4.79 -4.87
CA SER A 288 2.08 3.93 -4.48
C SER A 288 1.87 2.49 -4.96
N LEU A 289 0.66 1.95 -4.82
CA LEU A 289 0.32 0.60 -5.26
C LEU A 289 0.32 0.50 -6.79
N SER A 290 -0.37 1.41 -7.48
CA SER A 290 -0.48 1.38 -8.93
C SER A 290 0.89 1.50 -9.61
N THR A 291 1.78 2.34 -9.08
CA THR A 291 3.15 2.44 -9.60
C THR A 291 4.01 1.23 -9.22
N TRP A 292 3.82 0.64 -8.04
CA TRP A 292 4.50 -0.60 -7.65
C TRP A 292 4.16 -1.73 -8.63
N PHE A 293 2.87 -1.99 -8.86
CA PHE A 293 2.45 -3.00 -9.82
C PHE A 293 2.95 -2.69 -11.23
N ARG A 294 2.94 -1.42 -11.64
CA ARG A 294 3.50 -1.03 -12.95
C ARG A 294 4.97 -1.46 -13.08
N ASP A 295 5.80 -1.20 -12.08
CA ASP A 295 7.25 -1.32 -12.19
C ASP A 295 7.80 -2.72 -11.82
N TYR A 296 7.09 -3.45 -10.95
CA TYR A 296 7.48 -4.78 -10.50
C TYR A 296 6.69 -5.92 -11.14
N LEU A 297 5.52 -5.65 -11.76
CA LEU A 297 4.70 -6.67 -12.44
C LEU A 297 4.47 -6.35 -13.93
N TYR A 298 3.87 -5.21 -14.27
CA TYR A 298 3.47 -4.88 -15.65
C TYR A 298 4.65 -4.75 -16.61
N ILE A 299 5.67 -3.94 -16.27
CA ILE A 299 6.86 -3.74 -17.12
C ILE A 299 7.62 -5.06 -17.35
N PRO A 300 7.89 -5.89 -16.31
CA PRO A 300 8.50 -7.21 -16.50
C PRO A 300 7.71 -8.16 -17.41
N LEU A 301 6.38 -8.08 -17.45
CA LEU A 301 5.53 -8.85 -18.37
C LEU A 301 5.58 -8.36 -19.84
N GLY A 302 6.41 -7.35 -20.14
CA GLY A 302 6.54 -6.72 -21.45
C GLY A 302 5.83 -5.36 -21.54
N GLY A 303 5.09 -4.95 -20.50
CA GLY A 303 4.37 -3.70 -20.43
C GLY A 303 3.44 -3.51 -21.63
N SER A 304 3.57 -2.37 -22.32
CA SER A 304 2.83 -2.06 -23.55
C SER A 304 3.60 -2.42 -24.84
N LYS A 305 4.64 -3.25 -24.77
CA LYS A 305 5.39 -3.72 -25.95
C LYS A 305 4.74 -4.97 -26.57
N GLY A 306 4.99 -5.20 -27.85
CA GLY A 306 4.44 -6.34 -28.59
C GLY A 306 3.01 -6.12 -29.13
N GLY A 307 2.36 -7.22 -29.53
CA GLY A 307 1.03 -7.22 -30.12
C GLY A 307 -0.09 -6.82 -29.16
N THR A 308 -1.27 -6.49 -29.70
CA THR A 308 -2.44 -6.04 -28.93
C THR A 308 -2.86 -7.06 -27.87
N TRP A 309 -2.82 -8.36 -28.17
CA TRP A 309 -3.15 -9.42 -27.22
C TRP A 309 -2.25 -9.41 -25.98
N ASN A 310 -0.94 -9.21 -26.14
CA ASN A 310 0.00 -9.12 -25.01
C ASN A 310 -0.35 -7.94 -24.11
N LYS A 311 -0.75 -6.80 -24.69
CA LYS A 311 -1.16 -5.61 -23.92
C LYS A 311 -2.42 -5.88 -23.12
N ILE A 312 -3.42 -6.50 -23.75
CA ILE A 312 -4.69 -6.90 -23.11
C ILE A 312 -4.40 -7.84 -21.95
N ARG A 313 -3.68 -8.95 -22.20
CA ARG A 313 -3.28 -9.90 -21.15
C ARG A 313 -2.58 -9.21 -19.99
N ASN A 314 -1.60 -8.34 -20.28
CA ASN A 314 -0.83 -7.65 -19.24
C ASN A 314 -1.72 -6.70 -18.40
N VAL A 315 -2.73 -6.06 -19.00
CA VAL A 315 -3.72 -5.23 -18.29
C VAL A 315 -4.65 -6.07 -17.40
N PHE A 316 -5.13 -7.20 -17.89
CA PHE A 316 -5.93 -8.11 -17.05
C PHE A 316 -5.12 -8.65 -15.87
N VAL A 317 -3.88 -9.09 -16.11
CA VAL A 317 -3.00 -9.60 -15.05
C VAL A 317 -2.78 -8.55 -13.97
N ILE A 318 -2.45 -7.29 -14.31
CA ILE A 318 -2.21 -6.26 -13.29
C ILE A 318 -3.46 -5.95 -12.46
N PHE A 319 -4.65 -5.83 -13.08
CA PHE A 319 -5.85 -5.51 -12.33
C PHE A 319 -6.40 -6.69 -11.53
N ILE A 320 -6.35 -7.92 -12.03
CA ILE A 320 -6.77 -9.11 -11.27
C ILE A 320 -5.84 -9.34 -10.08
N VAL A 321 -4.52 -9.23 -10.28
CA VAL A 321 -3.56 -9.36 -9.16
C VAL A 321 -3.73 -8.20 -8.18
N SER A 322 -4.04 -6.99 -8.64
CA SER A 322 -4.39 -5.86 -7.76
C SER A 322 -5.68 -6.12 -6.97
N GLY A 323 -6.69 -6.74 -7.60
CA GLY A 323 -7.92 -7.18 -6.93
C GLY A 323 -7.62 -8.18 -5.82
N LEU A 324 -6.94 -9.28 -6.15
CA LEU A 324 -6.49 -10.28 -5.16
C LEU A 324 -5.68 -9.64 -4.02
N TRP A 325 -4.83 -8.66 -4.33
CA TRP A 325 -4.11 -7.92 -3.30
C TRP A 325 -5.04 -7.13 -2.37
N HIS A 326 -6.20 -6.67 -2.78
CA HIS A 326 -7.15 -6.02 -1.88
C HIS A 326 -7.86 -7.02 -0.96
N GLY A 327 -8.13 -8.25 -1.41
CA GLY A 327 -8.65 -9.29 -0.53
C GLY A 327 -8.84 -10.65 -1.21
N ALA A 328 -8.96 -11.68 -0.38
CA ALA A 328 -9.10 -13.07 -0.80
C ALA A 328 -10.59 -13.44 -0.96
N SER A 329 -11.26 -12.84 -1.95
CA SER A 329 -12.63 -13.18 -2.32
C SER A 329 -12.89 -12.98 -3.82
N TRP A 330 -13.93 -13.64 -4.34
CA TRP A 330 -14.33 -13.51 -5.75
C TRP A 330 -14.73 -12.09 -6.13
N ASN A 331 -15.32 -11.33 -5.19
CA ASN A 331 -15.70 -9.93 -5.42
C ASN A 331 -14.48 -9.09 -5.87
N PHE A 332 -13.32 -9.33 -5.28
CA PHE A 332 -12.10 -8.61 -5.64
C PHE A 332 -11.53 -9.03 -7.00
N ILE A 333 -11.64 -10.32 -7.35
CA ILE A 333 -11.23 -10.83 -8.68
C ILE A 333 -12.12 -10.22 -9.76
N VAL A 334 -13.44 -10.23 -9.56
CA VAL A 334 -14.43 -9.64 -10.46
C VAL A 334 -14.20 -8.14 -10.59
N TRP A 335 -13.98 -7.44 -9.47
CA TRP A 335 -13.63 -6.01 -9.48
C TRP A 335 -12.36 -5.72 -10.30
N GLY A 336 -11.33 -6.56 -10.19
CA GLY A 336 -10.12 -6.46 -11.01
C GLY A 336 -10.42 -6.66 -12.50
N GLY A 337 -11.20 -7.69 -12.84
CA GLY A 337 -11.65 -7.94 -14.22
C GLY A 337 -12.45 -6.78 -14.82
N LEU A 338 -13.37 -6.20 -14.05
CA LEU A 338 -14.18 -5.05 -14.48
C LEU A 338 -13.30 -3.82 -14.75
N ASN A 339 -12.34 -3.51 -13.86
CA ASN A 339 -11.43 -2.39 -14.08
C ASN A 339 -10.52 -2.58 -15.29
N ALA A 340 -10.07 -3.82 -15.55
CA ALA A 340 -9.37 -4.14 -16.78
C ALA A 340 -10.24 -3.83 -18.00
N LEU A 341 -11.49 -4.29 -18.01
CA LEU A 341 -12.46 -4.05 -19.09
C LEU A 341 -12.71 -2.55 -19.31
N TYR A 342 -12.93 -1.77 -18.25
CA TYR A 342 -13.12 -0.31 -18.34
C TYR A 342 -11.90 0.42 -18.88
N PHE A 343 -10.69 -0.10 -18.64
CA PHE A 343 -9.46 0.47 -19.16
C PHE A 343 -9.18 0.13 -20.64
N LEU A 344 -9.71 -0.98 -21.16
CA LEU A 344 -9.42 -1.46 -22.52
C LEU A 344 -9.72 -0.42 -23.63
N PRO A 345 -10.90 0.23 -23.68
CA PRO A 345 -11.20 1.18 -24.75
C PRO A 345 -10.18 2.31 -24.82
N LEU A 346 -9.77 2.83 -23.66
CA LEU A 346 -8.79 3.90 -23.54
C LEU A 346 -7.40 3.45 -24.03
N MET A 347 -7.01 2.22 -23.72
CA MET A 347 -5.76 1.62 -24.18
C MET A 347 -5.75 1.38 -25.70
N LEU A 348 -6.83 0.79 -26.23
CA LEU A 348 -6.93 0.45 -27.66
C LEU A 348 -7.00 1.71 -28.53
N ALA A 349 -7.68 2.76 -28.05
CA ALA A 349 -7.70 4.07 -28.70
C ALA A 349 -6.40 4.87 -28.55
N LYS A 350 -5.39 4.35 -27.81
CA LYS A 350 -4.13 5.04 -27.47
C LYS A 350 -4.33 6.41 -26.79
N LYS A 351 -5.46 6.60 -26.10
CA LYS A 351 -5.82 7.86 -25.40
C LYS A 351 -5.43 7.85 -23.92
N ASN A 352 -4.80 6.78 -23.45
CA ASN A 352 -4.42 6.58 -22.05
C ASN A 352 -3.42 7.59 -21.48
N ARG A 353 -2.78 8.40 -22.35
CA ARG A 353 -1.81 9.46 -21.99
C ARG A 353 -2.29 10.87 -22.31
N ASN A 354 -3.57 11.08 -22.62
CA ASN A 354 -4.09 12.40 -22.99
C ASN A 354 -4.19 13.37 -21.81
N HIS A 355 -4.32 12.85 -20.59
CA HIS A 355 -4.52 13.64 -19.37
C HIS A 355 -3.44 13.32 -18.34
N LEU A 356 -2.23 13.83 -18.57
CA LEU A 356 -1.08 13.65 -17.68
C LEU A 356 -0.97 14.76 -16.64
N ASN A 357 -1.44 15.96 -16.96
CA ASN A 357 -1.35 17.13 -16.10
C ASN A 357 -2.58 17.24 -15.20
N THR A 358 -2.48 18.07 -14.16
CA THR A 358 -3.61 18.35 -13.26
C THR A 358 -4.76 19.01 -14.04
N VAL A 359 -5.98 18.85 -13.52
CA VAL A 359 -7.10 19.67 -14.00
C VAL A 359 -6.83 21.11 -13.55
N ALA A 360 -7.13 22.11 -14.40
CA ALA A 360 -6.86 23.52 -14.09
C ALA A 360 -5.36 23.84 -13.92
N GLU A 361 -4.50 23.29 -14.78
CA GLU A 361 -3.06 23.57 -14.71
C GLU A 361 -2.77 25.06 -14.92
N GLY A 362 -2.17 25.70 -13.90
CA GLY A 362 -1.86 27.13 -13.92
C GLY A 362 -3.05 28.06 -13.59
N SER A 363 -4.20 27.53 -13.19
CA SER A 363 -5.36 28.31 -12.76
C SER A 363 -5.94 27.81 -11.43
N LEU A 364 -6.66 28.68 -10.72
CA LEU A 364 -7.37 28.31 -9.49
C LEU A 364 -8.64 27.48 -9.77
N PHE A 365 -9.22 27.62 -10.97
CA PHE A 365 -10.45 26.96 -11.37
C PHE A 365 -10.33 26.29 -12.75
N PRO A 366 -10.98 25.13 -12.97
CA PRO A 366 -11.04 24.51 -14.28
C PRO A 366 -11.79 25.39 -15.28
N THR A 367 -11.35 25.35 -16.53
CA THR A 367 -12.16 25.88 -17.63
C THR A 367 -13.48 25.11 -17.76
N TYR A 368 -14.50 25.71 -18.36
CA TYR A 368 -15.80 25.04 -18.58
C TYR A 368 -15.66 23.69 -19.29
N LYS A 369 -14.76 23.61 -20.27
CA LYS A 369 -14.46 22.36 -21.00
C LYS A 369 -13.81 21.30 -20.11
N GLU A 370 -12.91 21.70 -19.23
CA GLU A 370 -12.30 20.79 -18.27
C GLU A 370 -13.32 20.29 -17.26
N PHE A 371 -14.16 21.19 -16.72
CA PHE A 371 -15.23 20.83 -15.79
C PHE A 371 -16.19 19.80 -16.39
N LEU A 372 -16.66 20.03 -17.62
CA LEU A 372 -17.52 19.07 -18.33
C LEU A 372 -16.83 17.74 -18.67
N SER A 373 -15.50 17.71 -18.69
CA SER A 373 -14.74 16.49 -18.97
C SER A 373 -14.46 15.65 -17.72
N ILE A 374 -14.77 16.14 -16.52
CA ILE A 374 -14.63 15.40 -15.27
C ILE A 374 -15.78 14.40 -15.17
N GLY A 375 -15.46 13.11 -15.03
CA GLY A 375 -16.43 12.01 -15.06
C GLY A 375 -15.76 10.66 -15.24
#